data_AF-A0A7W7CF52-F1
#
_entry.id   AF-A0A7W7CF52-F1
#
_cell.length_a   1.000
_cell.length_b   1.000
_cell.length_c   1.000
_cell.angle_alpha   90.00
_cell.angle_beta   90.00
_cell.angle_gamma   90.00
#
_symmetry.space_group_name_H-M   'P 1'
#
loop_
_entity.id
_entity.type
_entity.pdbx_description
1 polymer ?
#
loop_
_entity_poly.entity_id
_entity_poly.type
_entity_poly.pdbx_seq_one_letter_code
_entity_poly.pdbx_strand_id
1 'polypeptide(L)'
;MVLLAGFARPGAEAVRWQVERITHDLPALLRPLARVLFTRHMSRSSRTNADVVRVTGIPVNARWMRELRAHDPRPALAAIGLPVLAITEDKDIQVGPADLDEIRGLVPGGAEIHRIPDLAHLLIQVSDWLARKLDRSG
;
A
#
# COMPACT_ATOMS: atom_id res chain seq x y z
N MET A 1 19.94 0.33 4.44
CA MET A 1 18.85 -0.38 3.73
C MET A 1 17.89 0.65 3.17
N VAL A 2 17.31 0.44 1.98
CA VAL A 2 16.36 1.40 1.38
C VAL A 2 14.97 0.76 1.34
N LEU A 3 13.99 1.43 1.93
CA LEU A 3 12.59 1.07 1.94
C LEU A 3 11.82 2.02 1.04
N LEU A 4 11.26 1.47 -0.03
CA LEU A 4 10.51 2.21 -1.02
C LEU A 4 9.04 1.85 -0.83
N ALA A 5 8.23 2.83 -0.42
CA ALA A 5 6.80 2.65 -0.15
C ALA A 5 6.51 1.42 0.71
N GLY A 6 7.20 1.30 1.86
CA GLY A 6 6.98 0.24 2.85
C GLY A 6 5.99 0.67 3.93
N PHE A 7 5.02 -0.18 4.27
CA PHE A 7 4.13 0.04 5.41
C PHE A 7 4.71 -0.59 6.68
N ALA A 8 4.38 -0.02 7.85
CA ALA A 8 4.89 -0.47 9.15
C ALA A 8 3.75 -0.90 10.08
N ARG A 9 2.85 -1.72 9.55
CA ARG A 9 1.66 -2.23 10.25
C ARG A 9 1.31 -3.64 9.77
N PRO A 10 0.50 -4.41 10.51
CA PRO A 10 -0.01 -5.69 10.03
C PRO A 10 -0.68 -5.53 8.66
N GLY A 11 -0.44 -6.44 7.73
CA GLY A 11 -0.94 -6.30 6.37
C GLY A 11 -2.47 -6.26 6.29
N ALA A 12 -3.18 -6.88 7.23
CA ALA A 12 -4.64 -6.75 7.33
C ALA A 12 -5.10 -5.30 7.61
N GLU A 13 -4.31 -4.52 8.34
CA GLU A 13 -4.55 -3.10 8.61
C GLU A 13 -4.13 -2.23 7.44
N ALA A 14 -3.01 -2.56 6.77
CA ALA A 14 -2.60 -1.91 5.53
C ALA A 14 -3.69 -2.02 4.47
N VAL A 15 -4.18 -3.23 4.21
CA VAL A 15 -5.27 -3.48 3.25
C VAL A 15 -6.56 -2.72 3.62
N ARG A 16 -6.88 -2.62 4.92
CA ARG A 16 -8.05 -1.84 5.37
C ARG A 16 -7.87 -0.35 5.10
N TRP A 17 -6.69 0.19 5.40
CA TRP A 17 -6.35 1.58 5.14
C TRP A 17 -6.43 1.89 3.64
N GLN A 18 -5.97 0.99 2.77
CA GLN A 18 -6.10 1.12 1.30
C GLN A 18 -7.57 1.23 0.87
N VAL A 19 -8.46 0.40 1.44
CA VAL A 19 -9.92 0.49 1.16
C VAL A 19 -10.49 1.84 1.59
N GLU A 20 -10.08 2.35 2.76
CA GLU A 20 -10.52 3.66 3.24
C GLU A 20 -10.04 4.79 2.31
N ARG A 21 -8.80 4.73 1.83
CA ARG A 21 -8.26 5.70 0.86
C ARG A 21 -8.97 5.64 -0.48
N ILE A 22 -9.18 4.45 -1.04
CA ILE A 22 -9.90 4.27 -2.31
C ILE A 22 -11.34 4.81 -2.22
N THR A 23 -12.00 4.61 -1.07
CA THR A 23 -13.40 5.04 -0.89
C THR A 23 -13.53 6.49 -0.43
N HIS A 24 -12.43 7.14 -0.03
CA HIS A 24 -12.42 8.52 0.44
C HIS A 24 -12.98 9.49 -0.61
N ASP A 25 -12.54 9.32 -1.87
CA ASP A 25 -12.87 10.22 -2.98
C ASP A 25 -14.27 9.94 -3.58
N LEU A 26 -14.98 8.94 -3.06
CA LEU A 26 -16.36 8.65 -3.47
C LEU A 26 -17.35 9.62 -2.80
N PRO A 27 -18.49 9.91 -3.46
CA PRO A 27 -19.59 10.65 -2.85
C PRO A 27 -20.02 10.05 -1.51
N ALA A 28 -20.29 10.89 -0.52
CA ALA A 28 -20.58 10.46 0.85
C ALA A 28 -21.73 9.44 0.94
N LEU A 29 -22.72 9.55 0.05
CA LEU A 29 -23.85 8.62 -0.04
C LEU A 29 -23.45 7.21 -0.46
N LEU A 30 -22.46 7.07 -1.35
CA LEU A 30 -22.00 5.78 -1.90
C LEU A 30 -20.88 5.16 -1.07
N ARG A 31 -20.14 5.98 -0.32
CA ARG A 31 -18.99 5.57 0.50
C ARG A 31 -19.23 4.35 1.41
N PRO A 32 -20.31 4.27 2.22
CA PRO A 32 -20.51 3.11 3.11
C PRO A 32 -20.73 1.81 2.33
N LEU A 33 -21.53 1.86 1.25
CA LEU A 33 -21.77 0.70 0.40
C LEU A 33 -20.47 0.24 -0.28
N ALA A 34 -19.72 1.18 -0.86
CA ALA A 34 -18.45 0.88 -1.50
C ALA A 34 -17.46 0.24 -0.51
N ARG A 35 -17.32 0.79 0.70
CA ARG A 35 -16.46 0.23 1.76
C ARG A 35 -16.81 -1.22 2.07
N VAL A 36 -18.09 -1.54 2.20
CA VAL A 36 -18.56 -2.92 2.45
C VAL A 36 -18.22 -3.83 1.27
N LEU A 37 -18.49 -3.38 0.04
CA LEU A 37 -18.21 -4.18 -1.16
C LEU A 37 -16.72 -4.45 -1.34
N PHE A 38 -15.86 -3.44 -1.21
CA PHE A 38 -14.40 -3.60 -1.30
C PHE A 38 -13.84 -4.50 -0.19
N THR A 39 -14.31 -4.32 1.05
CA THR A 39 -13.89 -5.18 2.17
C THR A 39 -14.31 -6.64 1.95
N ARG A 40 -15.54 -6.87 1.47
CA ARG A 40 -16.02 -8.21 1.13
C ARG A 40 -15.23 -8.82 -0.02
N HIS A 41 -14.87 -8.03 -1.02
CA HIS A 41 -14.04 -8.46 -2.14
C HIS A 41 -12.67 -8.95 -1.66
N MET A 42 -11.96 -8.14 -0.87
CA MET A 42 -10.61 -8.47 -0.38
C MET A 42 -10.59 -9.62 0.63
N SER A 43 -11.65 -9.77 1.44
CA SER A 43 -11.75 -10.89 2.38
C SER A 43 -12.06 -12.22 1.69
N ARG A 44 -12.73 -12.23 0.53
CA ARG A 44 -13.00 -13.46 -0.24
C ARG A 44 -11.72 -14.11 -0.76
N SER A 45 -10.78 -13.33 -1.25
CA SER A 45 -9.49 -13.85 -1.74
C SER A 45 -8.68 -14.51 -0.62
N SER A 46 -8.79 -14.03 0.62
CA SER A 46 -7.98 -14.56 1.73
C SER A 46 -8.58 -15.76 2.48
N ARG A 47 -9.85 -16.10 2.23
CA ARG A 47 -10.57 -17.20 2.90
C ARG A 47 -10.50 -18.54 2.17
N THR A 48 -9.97 -18.54 0.96
CA THR A 48 -9.76 -19.77 0.18
C THR A 48 -8.34 -20.30 0.39
N ASN A 49 -8.16 -21.61 0.22
CA ASN A 49 -6.84 -22.25 0.12
C ASN A 49 -6.36 -22.37 -1.33
N ALA A 50 -7.17 -21.99 -2.32
CA ALA A 50 -6.72 -21.91 -3.69
C ALA A 50 -5.67 -20.80 -3.84
N ASP A 51 -4.71 -21.02 -4.75
CA ASP A 51 -3.67 -20.03 -5.05
C ASP A 51 -4.21 -18.87 -5.89
N VAL A 52 -5.18 -19.15 -6.76
CA VAL A 52 -5.82 -18.16 -7.63
C VAL A 52 -7.34 -18.25 -7.50
N VAL A 53 -8.00 -17.11 -7.44
CA VAL A 53 -9.47 -17.00 -7.52
C VAL A 53 -9.85 -16.00 -8.60
N ARG A 54 -11.02 -16.20 -9.23
CA ARG A 54 -11.57 -15.18 -10.12
C ARG A 54 -12.50 -14.28 -9.33
N VAL A 55 -12.22 -12.98 -9.34
CA VAL A 55 -13.13 -11.98 -8.78
C VAL A 55 -13.58 -11.07 -9.90
N THR A 56 -14.89 -10.94 -10.08
CA THR A 56 -15.50 -10.21 -11.21
C THR A 56 -14.88 -10.60 -12.56
N GLY A 57 -14.61 -11.89 -12.75
CA GLY A 57 -14.00 -12.41 -13.97
C GLY A 57 -12.49 -12.19 -14.11
N ILE A 58 -11.83 -11.49 -13.19
CA ILE A 58 -10.38 -11.22 -13.23
C ILE A 58 -9.66 -12.21 -12.30
N PRO A 59 -8.58 -12.90 -12.74
CA PRO A 59 -7.78 -13.74 -11.86
C PRO A 59 -7.02 -12.89 -10.83
N VAL A 60 -7.12 -13.27 -9.57
CA VAL A 60 -6.46 -12.62 -8.43
C VAL A 60 -5.65 -13.66 -7.66
N ASN A 61 -4.42 -13.32 -7.29
CA ASN A 61 -3.55 -14.17 -6.47
C ASN A 61 -4.06 -14.21 -5.02
N ALA A 62 -4.83 -15.27 -4.71
CA ALA A 62 -5.45 -15.48 -3.41
C ALA A 62 -4.42 -15.85 -2.35
N ARG A 63 -3.39 -16.62 -2.72
CA ARG A 63 -2.30 -16.98 -1.82
C ARG A 63 -1.53 -15.75 -1.34
N TRP A 64 -1.10 -14.89 -2.27
CA TRP A 64 -0.45 -13.64 -1.94
C TRP A 64 -1.31 -12.78 -1.01
N MET A 65 -2.60 -12.62 -1.32
CA MET A 65 -3.48 -11.82 -0.46
C MET A 65 -3.67 -12.40 0.94
N ARG A 66 -3.63 -13.73 1.09
CA ARG A 66 -3.68 -14.39 2.40
C ARG A 66 -2.39 -14.16 3.17
N GLU A 67 -1.24 -14.36 2.54
CA GLU A 67 0.08 -14.18 3.14
C GLU A 67 0.33 -12.71 3.52
N LEU A 68 0.07 -11.77 2.61
CA LEU A 68 0.19 -10.33 2.86
C LEU A 68 -0.62 -9.91 4.08
N ARG A 69 -1.89 -10.33 4.19
CA ARG A 69 -2.74 -9.95 5.33
C ARG A 69 -2.28 -10.54 6.66
N ALA A 70 -1.63 -11.71 6.63
CA ALA A 70 -1.08 -12.36 7.82
C ALA A 70 0.31 -11.82 8.20
N HIS A 71 1.00 -11.18 7.26
CA HIS A 71 2.34 -10.65 7.47
C HIS A 71 2.32 -9.39 8.33
N ASP A 72 3.22 -9.33 9.30
CA ASP A 72 3.53 -8.13 10.09
C ASP A 72 5.01 -7.79 9.87
N PRO A 73 5.33 -6.63 9.25
CA PRO A 73 6.70 -6.25 8.95
C PRO A 73 7.44 -5.69 10.18
N ARG A 74 6.74 -5.31 11.26
CA ARG A 74 7.34 -4.59 12.39
C ARG A 74 8.46 -5.37 13.10
N PRO A 75 8.36 -6.69 13.34
CA PRO A 75 9.48 -7.45 13.90
C PRO A 75 10.71 -7.45 13.01
N ALA A 76 10.52 -7.51 11.69
CA ALA A 76 11.62 -7.45 10.73
C ALA A 76 12.25 -6.05 10.72
N LEU A 77 11.45 -4.99 10.75
CA LEU A 77 11.93 -3.60 10.86
C LEU A 77 12.75 -3.37 12.15
N ALA A 78 12.27 -3.90 13.28
CA ALA A 78 12.97 -3.80 14.57
C ALA A 78 14.30 -4.57 14.60
N ALA A 79 14.46 -5.59 13.76
CA ALA A 79 15.71 -6.33 13.64
C ALA A 79 16.75 -5.63 12.75
N ILE A 80 16.42 -4.52 12.09
CA ILE A 80 17.35 -3.79 11.22
C ILE A 80 18.33 -2.99 12.06
N GLY A 81 19.53 -3.53 12.25
CA GLY A 81 20.62 -2.84 12.97
C GLY A 81 21.36 -1.76 12.16
N LEU A 82 20.98 -1.53 10.90
CA LEU A 82 21.61 -0.56 10.00
C LEU A 82 20.70 0.65 9.76
N PRO A 83 21.26 1.82 9.39
CA PRO A 83 20.45 2.95 8.97
C PRO A 83 19.51 2.61 7.80
N VAL A 84 18.29 3.12 7.89
CA VAL A 84 17.23 2.96 6.88
C VAL A 84 16.94 4.29 6.20
N LEU A 85 16.80 4.26 4.88
CA LEU A 85 16.20 5.34 4.09
C LEU A 85 14.79 4.92 3.70
N ALA A 86 13.76 5.64 4.15
CA ALA A 86 12.35 5.34 3.89
C ALA A 86 11.71 6.46 3.05
N ILE A 87 11.11 6.11 1.91
CA ILE A 87 10.55 7.07 0.95
C ILE A 87 9.11 6.70 0.60
N THR A 88 8.19 7.67 0.68
CA THR A 88 6.81 7.56 0.16
C THR A 88 6.24 8.94 -0.18
N GLU A 89 4.95 9.00 -0.54
CA GLU A 89 4.20 10.23 -0.85
C GLU A 89 2.82 10.21 -0.19
N ASP A 90 2.21 11.38 0.03
CA ASP A 90 0.97 11.52 0.80
C ASP A 90 -0.29 10.94 0.11
N LYS A 91 -0.28 10.86 -1.22
CA LYS A 91 -1.34 10.30 -2.06
C LYS A 91 -1.03 8.87 -2.51
N ASP A 92 0.06 8.24 -2.06
CA ASP A 92 0.27 6.81 -2.23
C ASP A 92 -0.93 6.06 -1.64
N ILE A 93 -1.65 5.33 -2.48
CA ILE A 93 -2.85 4.58 -2.07
C ILE A 93 -2.50 3.24 -1.42
N GLN A 94 -1.25 2.76 -1.53
CA GLN A 94 -0.82 1.47 -1.00
C GLN A 94 -0.25 1.58 0.41
N VAL A 95 0.45 2.68 0.70
CA VAL A 95 1.14 2.90 1.98
C VAL A 95 0.79 4.27 2.53
N GLY A 96 0.48 4.33 3.83
CA GLY A 96 0.15 5.58 4.47
C GLY A 96 1.41 6.39 4.78
N PRO A 97 1.41 7.72 4.61
CA PRO A 97 2.58 8.55 4.93
C PRO A 97 2.95 8.50 6.43
N ALA A 98 1.99 8.12 7.29
CA ALA A 98 2.22 7.88 8.72
C ALA A 98 3.10 6.64 8.99
N ASP A 99 3.20 5.69 8.05
CA ASP A 99 4.09 4.54 8.20
C ASP A 99 5.56 4.96 8.25
N LEU A 100 5.95 6.09 7.66
CA LEU A 100 7.32 6.60 7.78
C LEU A 100 7.70 6.93 9.23
N ASP A 101 6.77 7.52 9.98
CA ASP A 101 7.02 7.89 11.38
C ASP A 101 7.12 6.64 12.25
N GLU A 102 6.30 5.63 11.98
CA GLU A 102 6.37 4.32 12.62
C GLU A 102 7.69 3.59 12.30
N ILE A 103 8.14 3.59 11.04
CA ILE A 103 9.45 3.03 10.65
C ILE A 103 10.58 3.68 11.44
N ARG A 104 10.56 5.01 11.58
CA ARG A 104 11.57 5.73 12.35
C ARG A 104 11.59 5.31 13.83
N GLY A 105 10.42 5.06 14.41
CA GLY A 105 10.33 4.58 15.79
C GLY A 105 10.78 3.13 15.97
N LEU A 106 10.58 2.28 14.94
CA LEU A 106 10.86 0.85 15.02
C LEU A 106 12.32 0.48 14.72
N VAL A 107 13.02 1.20 13.84
CA VAL A 107 14.36 0.84 13.38
C VAL A 107 15.43 1.33 14.37
N PRO A 108 16.16 0.44 15.07
CA PRO A 108 17.15 0.85 16.08
C PRO A 108 18.35 1.61 15.49
N GLY A 109 18.73 1.29 14.25
CA GLY A 109 19.81 1.98 13.52
C GLY A 109 19.44 3.39 13.03
N GLY A 110 18.21 3.84 13.32
CA GLY A 110 17.65 5.10 12.83
C GLY A 110 17.08 4.99 11.42
N ALA A 111 16.08 5.83 11.14
CA ALA A 111 15.53 5.98 9.80
C ALA A 111 15.52 7.45 9.35
N GLU A 112 16.12 7.69 8.19
CA GLU A 112 15.92 8.89 7.40
C GLU A 112 14.63 8.71 6.60
N ILE A 113 13.70 9.67 6.69
CA ILE A 113 12.43 9.58 5.96
C ILE A 113 12.29 10.74 4.99
N HIS A 114 11.71 10.45 3.83
CA HIS A 114 11.37 11.46 2.82
C HIS A 114 9.93 11.28 2.36
N ARG A 115 9.16 12.36 2.46
CA ARG A 115 7.87 12.51 1.79
C ARG A 115 8.09 13.35 0.55
N ILE A 116 8.08 12.71 -0.62
CA ILE A 116 8.38 13.40 -1.88
C ILE A 116 7.05 13.71 -2.58
N PRO A 117 6.65 14.98 -2.71
CA PRO A 117 5.43 15.35 -3.42
C PRO A 117 5.45 14.87 -4.88
N ASP A 118 4.27 14.54 -5.42
CA ASP A 118 4.10 14.11 -6.82
C ASP A 118 4.80 12.78 -7.19
N LEU A 119 5.24 12.02 -6.20
CA LEU A 119 5.85 10.71 -6.39
C LEU A 119 4.79 9.60 -6.33
N ALA A 120 4.61 8.87 -7.43
CA ALA A 120 3.76 7.69 -7.42
C ALA A 120 4.36 6.56 -6.58
N HIS A 121 3.56 5.56 -6.21
CA HIS A 121 4.02 4.34 -5.53
C HIS A 121 5.21 3.64 -6.24
N LEU A 122 5.28 3.76 -7.57
CA LEU A 122 6.37 3.22 -8.40
C LEU A 122 7.61 4.14 -8.45
N LEU A 123 7.65 5.19 -7.63
CA LEU A 123 8.71 6.20 -7.56
C LEU A 123 8.94 6.97 -8.87
N ILE A 124 7.87 7.17 -9.62
CA ILE A 124 7.88 7.98 -10.83
C ILE A 124 7.15 9.28 -10.52
N GLN A 125 7.71 10.40 -10.97
CA GLN A 125 7.00 11.68 -10.92
C GLN A 125 5.77 11.61 -11.82
N VAL A 126 4.59 11.86 -11.25
CA VAL A 126 3.33 11.72 -11.97
C VAL A 126 3.26 12.72 -13.12
N SER A 127 3.75 13.95 -12.90
CA SER A 127 3.90 14.98 -13.92
C SER A 127 4.73 14.50 -15.13
N ASP A 128 5.93 13.96 -14.90
CA ASP A 128 6.81 13.42 -15.93
C ASP A 128 6.16 12.25 -16.69
N TRP A 129 5.46 11.36 -15.99
CA TRP A 129 4.78 10.24 -16.61
C TRP A 129 3.64 10.69 -17.53
N LEU A 130 2.84 11.67 -17.09
CA LEU A 130 1.77 12.26 -17.89
C LEU A 130 2.33 12.93 -19.16
N ALA A 131 3.41 13.70 -19.02
CA ALA A 131 4.07 14.36 -20.15
C ALA A 131 4.55 13.35 -21.21
N ARG A 132 5.23 12.27 -20.79
CA ARG A 132 5.69 11.20 -21.70
C ARG A 132 4.54 10.45 -22.35
N LYS A 133 3.42 10.28 -21.65
CA LYS A 133 2.25 9.57 -22.19
C LYS A 133 1.55 10.40 -23.26
N LEU A 134 1.41 11.71 -23.05
CA LEU A 134 0.83 12.64 -24.01
C LEU A 134 1.69 12.76 -25.28
N ASP A 135 3.02 12.87 -25.12
CA ASP A 135 3.96 12.95 -26.24
C ASP A 135 3.92 11.71 -27.15
N ARG A 136 3.75 10.51 -26.58
CA ARG A 136 3.65 9.25 -27.35
C ARG A 136 2.31 9.03 -28.05
N SER A 137 1.34 9.93 -27.89
CA SER A 137 0.01 9.83 -28.49
C SER A 137 -0.29 10.91 -29.53
N GLY A 138 0.70 11.76 -29.85
CA GLY A 138 0.74 12.61 -31.05
C GLY A 138 1.63 12.01 -32.13
#